data_AF-A0AAX3UH39-F1
#
_entry.id   AF-A0AAX3UH39-F1
#
_cell.length_a   1.000
_cell.length_b   1.000
_cell.length_c   1.000
_cell.angle_alpha   90.00
_cell.angle_beta   90.00
_cell.angle_gamma   90.00
#
_symmetry.space_group_name_H-M   'P 1'
#
loop_
_entity.id
_entity.type
_entity.pdbx_description
1 polymer ?
#
loop_
_entity_poly.entity_id
_entity_poly.type
_entity_poly.pdbx_seq_one_letter_code
_entity_poly.pdbx_strand_id
1 'polypeptide(L)'
;MLKEFKQFIARGNVIDLAVGVIIGVTFTATVQSLVKNLINPLIGLFVGKIDLSDLTLKVGDANFKYGSFLNSVINFLIIAFVVFLIVKVVNKFTRKEKAPAAPTEVEYLKEIRDLLKEKEAK
;
A
#
# COMPACT_ATOMS: atom_id res chain seq x y z
N MET A 1 -25.48 -24.19 8.58
CA MET A 1 -25.17 -22.76 8.87
C MET A 1 -23.88 -22.54 9.68
N LEU A 2 -23.84 -22.67 11.03
CA LEU A 2 -22.62 -22.37 11.81
C LEU A 2 -21.43 -23.29 11.49
N LYS A 3 -21.67 -24.59 11.29
CA LYS A 3 -20.62 -25.54 10.86
C LYS A 3 -20.10 -25.23 9.45
N GLU A 4 -21.00 -24.97 8.50
CA GLU A 4 -20.66 -24.57 7.12
C GLU A 4 -19.89 -23.24 7.07
N PHE A 5 -20.28 -22.27 7.90
CA PHE A 5 -19.59 -20.99 8.02
C PHE A 5 -18.17 -21.18 8.59
N LYS A 6 -18.01 -21.99 9.63
CA LYS A 6 -16.67 -22.35 10.15
C LYS A 6 -15.82 -23.04 9.09
N GLN A 7 -16.42 -23.91 8.28
CA GLN A 7 -15.74 -24.61 7.19
C GLN A 7 -15.38 -23.69 6.02
N PHE A 8 -16.20 -22.67 5.75
CA PHE A 8 -15.97 -21.63 4.76
C PHE A 8 -14.76 -20.74 5.13
N ILE A 9 -14.71 -20.27 6.38
CA ILE A 9 -13.59 -19.44 6.88
C ILE A 9 -12.33 -20.27 7.09
N ALA A 10 -12.43 -21.56 7.44
CA ALA A 10 -11.26 -22.42 7.61
C ALA A 10 -10.46 -22.64 6.31
N ARG A 11 -10.98 -22.19 5.16
CA ARG A 11 -10.20 -22.09 3.92
C ARG A 11 -9.18 -20.97 4.09
N GLY A 12 -7.92 -21.33 4.40
CA GLY A 12 -6.84 -20.38 4.73
C GLY A 12 -6.73 -19.18 3.78
N ASN A 13 -6.91 -19.39 2.48
CA ASN A 13 -6.91 -18.33 1.46
C ASN A 13 -7.97 -17.22 1.70
N VAL A 14 -9.10 -17.54 2.33
CA VAL A 14 -10.16 -16.55 2.64
C VAL A 14 -9.80 -15.69 3.84
N ILE A 15 -9.16 -16.28 4.87
CA ILE A 15 -8.73 -15.53 6.06
C ILE A 15 -7.58 -14.59 5.70
N ASP A 16 -6.59 -15.08 4.96
CA ASP A 16 -5.44 -14.26 4.54
C ASP A 16 -5.87 -13.10 3.65
N LEU A 17 -6.81 -13.35 2.73
CA LEU A 17 -7.43 -12.31 1.91
C LEU A 17 -8.17 -11.28 2.78
N ALA A 18 -8.99 -11.73 3.74
CA ALA A 18 -9.74 -10.84 4.62
C ALA A 18 -8.82 -9.94 5.46
N VAL A 19 -7.75 -10.52 6.04
CA VAL A 19 -6.74 -9.78 6.81
C VAL A 19 -6.01 -8.77 5.92
N GLY A 20 -5.60 -9.18 4.71
CA GLY A 20 -4.94 -8.29 3.75
C GLY A 20 -5.80 -7.10 3.35
N VAL A 21 -7.09 -7.31 3.08
CA VAL A 21 -8.04 -6.23 2.74
C VAL A 21 -8.24 -5.29 3.93
N ILE A 22 -8.47 -5.81 5.14
CA ILE A 22 -8.69 -4.99 6.35
C ILE A 22 -7.45 -4.13 6.64
N ILE A 23 -6.26 -4.72 6.57
CA ILE A 23 -5.00 -4.00 6.76
C ILE A 23 -4.83 -2.94 5.65
N GLY A 24 -5.11 -3.27 4.39
CA GLY A 24 -5.01 -2.32 3.28
C GLY A 24 -5.93 -1.11 3.44
N VAL A 25 -7.19 -1.32 3.83
CA VAL A 25 -8.16 -0.25 4.09
C VAL A 25 -7.69 0.63 5.26
N THR A 26 -7.31 0.00 6.37
CA THR A 26 -6.88 0.72 7.59
C THR A 26 -5.58 1.48 7.37
N PHE A 27 -4.63 0.90 6.63
CA PHE A 27 -3.38 1.55 6.26
C PHE A 27 -3.64 2.79 5.40
N THR A 28 -4.50 2.66 4.37
CA THR A 28 -4.89 3.79 3.51
C THR A 28 -5.53 4.91 4.32
N ALA A 29 -6.45 4.58 5.24
CA ALA A 29 -7.09 5.55 6.12
C ALA A 29 -6.08 6.27 7.03
N THR A 30 -5.08 5.55 7.54
CA THR A 30 -4.01 6.10 8.40
C THR A 30 -3.15 7.10 7.62
N VAL A 31 -2.74 6.73 6.40
CA VAL A 31 -1.98 7.63 5.51
C VAL A 31 -2.81 8.86 5.15
N GLN A 32 -4.09 8.69 4.80
CA GLN A 32 -4.98 9.81 4.51
C GLN A 32 -5.13 10.75 5.72
N SER A 33 -5.23 10.20 6.93
CA SER A 33 -5.26 10.99 8.16
C SER A 33 -3.98 11.80 8.37
N LEU A 34 -2.81 11.19 8.16
CA LEU A 34 -1.52 11.87 8.23
C LEU A 34 -1.45 13.04 7.24
N VAL A 35 -1.88 12.81 6.00
CA VAL A 35 -1.86 13.85 4.96
C VAL A 35 -2.84 14.96 5.30
N LYS A 36 -4.10 14.62 5.58
CA LYS A 36 -5.17 15.59 5.84
C LYS A 36 -4.92 16.41 7.10
N ASN A 37 -4.45 15.78 8.18
CA ASN A 37 -4.40 16.39 9.50
C ASN A 37 -3.03 16.99 9.86
N LEU A 38 -1.94 16.54 9.23
CA LEU A 38 -0.60 17.09 9.50
C LEU A 38 -0.01 17.77 8.27
N ILE A 39 0.03 17.08 7.11
CA ILE A 39 0.73 17.61 5.94
C ILE A 39 0.00 18.80 5.31
N ASN A 40 -1.32 18.71 5.11
CA ASN A 40 -2.09 19.79 4.48
C ASN A 40 -2.07 21.09 5.31
N PRO A 41 -2.24 21.07 6.65
CA PRO A 41 -2.05 22.27 7.47
C PRO A 41 -0.63 22.83 7.41
N LEU A 42 0.40 21.97 7.39
CA LEU A 42 1.80 22.41 7.26
C LEU A 42 2.03 23.10 5.91
N ILE A 43 1.61 22.49 4.81
CA ILE A 43 1.69 23.11 3.48
C ILE A 43 0.90 24.42 3.44
N GLY A 44 -0.28 24.44 4.05
CA GLY A 44 -1.14 25.62 4.14
C GLY A 44 -0.49 26.78 4.89
N LEU A 45 0.39 26.51 5.86
CA LEU A 45 1.13 27.52 6.60
C LEU A 45 2.26 28.16 5.77
N PHE A 46 2.91 27.40 4.88
CA PHE A 46 4.03 27.89 4.08
C PHE A 46 3.63 28.42 2.69
N VAL A 47 2.60 27.85 2.07
CA VAL A 47 2.17 28.15 0.69
C VAL A 47 0.86 28.96 0.67
N GLY A 48 0.19 29.10 1.82
CA GLY A 48 -1.16 29.66 1.93
C GLY A 48 -2.24 28.61 1.65
N LYS A 49 -3.51 29.01 1.68
CA LYS A 49 -4.63 28.11 1.34
C LYS A 49 -4.53 27.71 -0.13
N ILE A 50 -3.97 26.54 -0.42
CA ILE A 50 -4.05 25.90 -1.74
C ILE A 50 -5.47 25.31 -1.86
N ASP A 51 -6.47 26.18 -1.98
CA ASP A 51 -7.84 25.76 -2.27
C ASP A 51 -8.21 26.23 -3.66
N LEU A 52 -8.06 25.33 -4.62
CA LEU A 52 -8.45 25.57 -6.01
C LEU A 52 -9.92 25.22 -6.25
N SER A 53 -10.65 24.74 -5.23
CA SER A 53 -12.01 24.19 -5.38
C SER A 53 -13.04 25.21 -5.87
N ASP A 54 -12.77 26.50 -5.66
CA ASP A 54 -13.63 27.61 -6.08
C ASP A 54 -13.55 27.89 -7.60
N LEU A 55 -12.56 27.32 -8.28
CA LEU A 55 -12.45 27.42 -9.74
C LEU A 55 -13.55 26.58 -10.40
N THR A 56 -14.58 27.29 -10.87
CA THR A 56 -15.73 26.71 -11.55
C THR A 56 -15.95 27.40 -12.89
N LEU A 57 -16.28 26.61 -13.91
CA LEU A 57 -16.67 27.10 -15.24
C LEU A 57 -18.16 26.82 -15.38
N LYS A 58 -18.96 27.88 -15.51
CA LYS A 58 -20.38 27.78 -15.86
C LYS A 58 -20.54 27.82 -17.36
N VAL A 59 -21.12 26.77 -17.93
CA VAL A 59 -21.50 26.71 -19.34
C VAL A 59 -22.99 26.36 -19.39
N GLY A 60 -23.85 27.35 -19.61
CA GLY A 60 -25.30 27.20 -19.46
C GLY A 60 -25.67 26.85 -18.01
N ASP A 61 -26.51 25.81 -17.84
CA ASP A 61 -26.89 25.28 -16.52
C ASP A 61 -25.85 24.32 -15.91
N ALA A 62 -24.79 23.96 -16.66
CA ALA A 62 -23.76 23.05 -16.19
C ALA A 62 -22.65 23.78 -15.42
N ASN A 63 -22.35 23.28 -14.21
CA ASN A 63 -21.28 23.76 -13.35
C ASN A 63 -20.08 22.82 -13.40
N PHE A 64 -19.04 23.17 -14.17
CA PHE A 64 -17.79 22.40 -14.24
C PHE A 64 -16.85 22.81 -13.10
N LYS A 65 -16.76 21.98 -12.06
CA LYS A 65 -15.87 22.19 -10.90
C LYS A 65 -14.45 21.66 -11.14
N TYR A 66 -13.79 22.13 -12.20
CA TYR A 66 -12.43 21.70 -12.54
C TYR A 66 -11.40 22.01 -11.44
N GLY A 67 -11.67 23.04 -10.63
CA GLY A 67 -10.91 23.36 -9.43
C GLY A 67 -10.84 22.23 -8.41
N SER A 68 -11.98 21.61 -8.12
CA SER A 68 -12.07 20.48 -7.18
C SER A 68 -11.37 19.24 -7.73
N PHE A 69 -11.43 19.02 -9.04
CA PHE A 69 -10.66 17.97 -9.69
C PHE A 69 -9.15 18.19 -9.56
N LEU A 70 -8.67 19.40 -9.86
CA LEU A 70 -7.25 19.74 -9.74
C LEU A 70 -6.76 19.62 -8.28
N ASN A 71 -7.58 20.04 -7.31
CA ASN A 71 -7.31 19.84 -5.89
C ASN A 71 -7.18 18.35 -5.53
N SER A 72 -8.05 17.51 -6.08
CA SER A 72 -7.99 16.06 -5.89
C SER A 72 -6.71 15.44 -6.49
N VAL A 73 -6.26 15.92 -7.64
CA VAL A 73 -4.98 15.52 -8.26
C VAL A 73 -3.80 15.92 -7.38
N ILE A 74 -3.76 17.16 -6.87
CA ILE A 74 -2.70 17.62 -5.97
C ILE A 74 -2.68 16.77 -4.69
N ASN A 75 -3.83 16.55 -4.07
CA ASN A 75 -3.94 15.71 -2.87
C ASN A 75 -3.49 14.27 -3.13
N PHE A 76 -3.82 13.69 -4.29
CA PHE A 76 -3.32 12.37 -4.68
C PHE A 76 -1.79 12.33 -4.78
N LEU A 77 -1.17 13.34 -5.41
CA LEU A 77 0.29 13.42 -5.51
C LEU A 77 0.95 13.54 -4.13
N ILE A 78 0.36 14.31 -3.20
CA ILE A 78 0.84 14.42 -1.83
C ILE A 78 0.76 13.06 -1.12
N ILE A 79 -0.39 12.37 -1.20
CA ILE A 79 -0.56 11.04 -0.60
C ILE A 79 0.44 10.06 -1.19
N ALA A 80 0.58 9.99 -2.51
CA ALA A 80 1.53 9.12 -3.19
C ALA A 80 2.98 9.39 -2.72
N PHE A 81 3.35 10.66 -2.59
CA PHE A 81 4.67 11.05 -2.09
C PHE A 81 4.90 10.64 -0.64
N VAL A 82 3.90 10.82 0.23
CA VAL A 82 3.98 10.42 1.65
C VAL A 82 4.07 8.90 1.80
N VAL A 83 3.26 8.13 1.07
CA VAL A 83 3.36 6.66 1.04
C VAL A 83 4.75 6.24 0.59
N PHE A 84 5.27 6.86 -0.48
CA PHE A 84 6.61 6.59 -0.97
C PHE A 84 7.68 6.87 0.10
N LEU A 85 7.59 7.98 0.83
CA LEU A 85 8.51 8.27 1.92
C LEU A 85 8.44 7.22 3.03
N ILE A 86 7.23 6.83 3.45
CA ILE A 86 7.05 5.79 4.48
C ILE A 86 7.68 4.47 4.02
N VAL A 87 7.35 4.01 2.80
CA VAL A 87 7.90 2.78 2.23
C VAL A 87 9.42 2.87 2.10
N LYS A 88 9.97 4.02 1.70
CA LYS A 88 11.41 4.25 1.62
C LYS A 88 12.09 4.17 2.98
N VAL A 89 11.47 4.73 4.02
CA VAL A 89 11.97 4.66 5.40
C VAL A 89 11.96 3.22 5.90
N VAL A 90 10.83 2.52 5.75
CA VAL A 90 10.69 1.11 6.13
C VAL A 90 11.73 0.27 5.39
N ASN A 91 11.81 0.36 4.06
CA ASN A 91 12.80 -0.38 3.27
C ASN A 91 14.25 -0.08 3.64
N LYS A 92 14.55 1.15 4.11
CA LYS A 92 15.89 1.52 4.60
C LYS A 92 16.22 0.83 5.93
N PHE A 93 15.23 0.66 6.81
CA PHE A 93 15.41 -0.04 8.08
C PHE A 93 15.39 -1.56 7.92
N THR A 94 14.47 -2.12 7.13
CA THR A 94 14.40 -3.56 6.87
C THR A 94 15.59 -4.08 6.06
N ARG A 95 16.24 -3.23 5.24
CA ARG A 95 17.48 -3.61 4.52
C ARG A 95 18.67 -3.88 5.43
N LYS A 96 18.71 -3.33 6.64
CA LYS A 96 19.80 -3.59 7.60
C LYS A 96 19.62 -4.92 8.36
N GLU A 97 18.46 -5.56 8.22
CA GLU A 97 18.06 -6.76 8.94
C GLU A 97 17.55 -7.84 7.97
N LYS A 98 18.11 -7.89 6.76
CA LYS A 98 17.99 -9.10 5.94
C LYS A 98 18.88 -10.18 6.57
N ALA A 99 18.33 -10.92 7.53
CA ALA A 99 18.66 -12.33 7.63
C ALA A 99 18.55 -12.93 6.21
N PRO A 100 19.45 -13.85 5.81
CA PRO A 100 19.40 -14.43 4.47
C PRO A 100 17.98 -14.90 4.22
N ALA A 101 17.39 -14.49 3.09
CA ALA A 101 16.09 -15.00 2.68
C ALA A 101 16.19 -16.53 2.79
N ALA A 102 15.26 -17.16 3.50
CA ALA A 102 15.21 -18.61 3.59
C ALA A 102 15.29 -19.14 2.14
N PRO A 103 16.21 -20.09 1.85
CA PRO A 103 16.38 -20.61 0.51
C PRO A 103 15.01 -20.97 -0.08
N THR A 104 14.78 -20.52 -1.30
CA THR A 104 13.53 -20.83 -2.01
C THR A 104 13.39 -22.35 -2.19
N GLU A 105 12.18 -22.89 -2.28
CA GLU A 105 11.97 -24.33 -2.55
C GLU A 105 12.79 -24.83 -3.74
N VAL A 106 12.96 -23.98 -4.76
CA VAL A 106 13.79 -24.27 -5.93
C VAL A 106 15.27 -24.43 -5.58
N GLU A 107 15.80 -23.64 -4.64
CA GLU A 107 17.17 -23.79 -4.13
C GLU A 107 17.33 -25.09 -3.34
N TYR A 108 16.36 -25.44 -2.48
CA TYR A 108 16.37 -26.73 -1.79
C TYR A 108 16.31 -27.92 -2.76
N LEU A 109 15.47 -27.86 -3.79
CA LEU A 109 15.40 -28.91 -4.80
C LEU A 109 16.69 -29.03 -5.62
N LYS A 110 17.37 -27.91 -5.86
CA LYS A 110 18.66 -27.88 -6.54
C LYS A 110 19.76 -28.49 -5.68
N GLU A 111 19.82 -28.13 -4.39
CA GLU A 111 20.71 -28.75 -3.41
C GLU A 111 20.46 -30.26 -3.30
N ILE A 112 19.20 -30.69 -3.17
CA ILE A 112 18.83 -32.12 -3.11
C ILE A 112 19.27 -32.86 -4.37
N ARG A 113 19.04 -32.30 -5.57
CA ARG A 113 19.49 -32.89 -6.84
C ARG A 113 21.00 -33.03 -6.89
N ASP A 114 21.72 -32.00 -6.48
CA ASP A 114 23.18 -31.97 -6.54
C ASP A 114 23.78 -32.98 -5.54
N LEU A 115 23.21 -33.08 -4.34
CA LEU A 115 23.57 -34.11 -3.33
C LEU A 115 23.29 -35.54 -3.81
N LEU A 116 22.17 -35.77 -4.52
CA LEU A 116 21.85 -37.09 -5.08
C LEU A 116 22.84 -37.49 -6.18
N LYS A 117 23.20 -36.55 -7.05
CA LYS A 117 24.18 -36.78 -8.12
C LYS A 117 25.57 -37.09 -7.57
N GLU A 118 25.99 -36.42 -6.50
CA GLU A 118 27.26 -36.69 -5.82
C GLU A 118 27.26 -38.08 -5.15
N LYS A 119 26.11 -38.53 -4.64
CA LYS A 119 25.95 -39.87 -4.05
C LYS A 119 25.94 -40.99 -5.09
N GLU A 120 25.40 -40.75 -6.29
CA GLU A 120 25.44 -41.71 -7.41
C GLU A 120 26.81 -41.80 -8.09
N ALA A 121 27.66 -40.78 -7.94
CA ALA A 121 29.02 -40.76 -8.47
C ALA A 121 30.06 -41.46 -7.58
N LYS A 122 29.65 -41.95 -6.40
CA LYS A 122 30.44 -42.78 -5.48
C LYS A 122 29.94 -44.21 -5.48
#